data_AF-A0AAD9KW06-F1
#
_entry.id   AF-A0AAD9KW06-F1
#
_cell.length_a   1.000
_cell.length_b   1.000
_cell.length_c   1.000
_cell.angle_alpha   90.00
_cell.angle_beta   90.00
_cell.angle_gamma   90.00
#
_symmetry.space_group_name_H-M   'P 1'
#
loop_
_entity.id
_entity.type
_entity.pdbx_description
1 polymer ?
#
loop_
_entity_poly.entity_id
_entity_poly.type
_entity_poly.pdbx_seq_one_letter_code
_entity_poly.pdbx_strand_id
1 'polypeptide(L)'
;MVQMVKSANMNGLLDNDHESHKYQNVVKEKLQMLLNCDKDFVEADKEKLSPTGSVSVIKAMNFVVNPFRVCERIYSIMCRLLDGIRELCTQPKADEMKLYHGESWELMIRRWNKLVKDFGMKNDQYDISKIPDIYDCIRYDLQHNMKTLRFTEAEELHAYAKAMADIVIPQEYGITKDEKVLIAQCICAPLLKKILGDLQRNVEEDSTRLDSRYSTGVSTPHRHVKTRLYFTSESHIHSLLAILRYGGLVDTEKDQQWARAMEYINCVSELNYMTQIVIMLYEDPTKDVQSEERFHVELHFSPGAYTCGQKKKDPNSLGYRSQIKEKKVPESFSLTPVCVCCNSPIINNITT
;
A
#
# COMPACT_ATOMS: atom_id res chain seq x y z
N MET A 1 -7.99 1.21 29.16
CA MET A 1 -8.13 2.20 28.08
C MET A 1 -6.72 2.67 27.74
N VAL A 2 -6.24 2.46 26.51
CA VAL A 2 -4.91 2.94 26.08
C VAL A 2 -5.10 4.37 25.58
N GLN A 3 -4.38 5.33 26.15
CA GLN A 3 -4.43 6.73 25.72
C GLN A 3 -3.29 6.97 24.73
N MET A 4 -3.63 7.37 23.51
CA MET A 4 -2.67 7.77 22.48
C MET A 4 -2.43 9.27 22.56
N VAL A 5 -1.16 9.67 22.50
CA VAL A 5 -0.75 11.07 22.57
C VAL A 5 0.02 11.41 21.30
N LYS A 6 -0.35 12.50 20.63
CA LYS A 6 0.36 12.97 19.44
C LYS A 6 1.72 13.54 19.86
N SER A 7 2.80 13.08 19.22
CA SER A 7 4.12 13.67 19.42
C SER A 7 4.18 15.07 18.80
N ALA A 8 5.00 15.97 19.35
CA ALA A 8 5.23 17.29 18.76
C ALA A 8 5.84 17.17 17.35
N ASN A 9 5.47 18.11 16.46
CA ASN A 9 6.07 18.33 15.14
C ASN A 9 6.13 17.11 14.19
N MET A 10 5.08 16.28 14.13
CA MET A 10 5.05 15.10 13.25
C MET A 10 4.72 15.38 11.79
N ASN A 11 4.13 16.54 11.47
CA ASN A 11 3.69 16.81 10.09
C ASN A 11 4.89 16.89 9.12
N GLY A 12 6.02 17.46 9.56
CA GLY A 12 7.25 17.55 8.76
C GLY A 12 7.99 16.22 8.53
N LEU A 13 7.50 15.10 9.09
CA LEU A 13 8.05 13.76 8.82
C LEU A 13 7.49 13.16 7.52
N LEU A 14 6.41 13.73 7.00
CA LEU A 14 5.69 13.26 5.81
C LEU A 14 5.76 14.25 4.64
N ASP A 15 6.46 15.37 4.83
CA ASP A 15 6.68 16.35 3.78
C ASP A 15 7.71 15.79 2.80
N ASN A 16 7.28 15.56 1.55
CA ASN A 16 8.16 15.05 0.51
C ASN A 16 9.23 16.10 0.17
N ASP A 17 10.49 15.67 0.12
CA ASP A 17 11.59 16.51 -0.34
C ASP A 17 11.37 16.91 -1.82
N HIS A 18 11.66 18.16 -2.18
CA HIS A 18 11.55 18.67 -3.54
C HIS A 18 12.36 17.83 -4.55
N GLU A 19 13.43 17.18 -4.10
CA GLU A 19 14.26 16.30 -4.92
C GLU A 19 13.55 14.99 -5.30
N SER A 20 12.71 14.42 -4.41
CA SER A 20 11.98 13.18 -4.70
C SER A 20 11.08 13.31 -5.94
N HIS A 21 10.43 14.46 -6.08
CA HIS A 21 9.55 14.77 -7.20
C HIS A 21 10.28 14.80 -8.54
N LYS A 22 11.54 15.24 -8.58
CA LYS A 22 12.32 15.26 -9.82
C LYS A 22 12.56 13.84 -10.34
N TYR A 23 13.02 12.94 -9.48
CA TYR A 23 13.28 11.55 -9.85
C TYR A 23 11.98 10.80 -10.20
N GLN A 24 10.92 11.01 -9.43
CA GLN A 24 9.60 10.45 -9.75
C GLN A 24 9.09 10.94 -11.11
N ASN A 25 9.27 12.23 -11.44
CA ASN A 25 8.83 12.77 -12.73
C ASN A 25 9.58 12.13 -13.91
N VAL A 26 10.89 11.92 -13.81
CA VAL A 26 11.67 11.21 -14.84
C VAL A 26 11.13 9.81 -15.06
N VAL A 27 10.75 9.11 -13.99
CA VAL A 27 10.18 7.76 -14.09
C VAL A 27 8.77 7.79 -14.67
N LYS A 28 7.95 8.77 -14.29
CA LYS A 28 6.62 8.99 -14.86
C LYS A 28 6.68 9.29 -16.35
N GLU A 29 7.65 10.06 -16.82
CA GLU A 29 7.88 10.31 -18.25
C GLU A 29 8.25 9.02 -19.00
N LYS A 30 9.08 8.15 -18.40
CA LYS A 30 9.39 6.83 -18.98
C LYS A 30 8.14 5.95 -19.09
N LEU A 31 7.32 5.91 -18.04
CA LEU A 31 6.05 5.16 -18.04
C LEU A 31 5.07 5.72 -19.08
N GLN A 32 4.94 7.05 -19.13
CA GLN A 32 4.12 7.77 -20.10
C GLN A 32 4.49 7.38 -21.53
N MET A 33 5.78 7.38 -21.86
CA MET A 33 6.27 7.00 -23.18
C MET A 33 6.03 5.51 -23.50
N LEU A 34 6.36 4.61 -22.58
CA LEU A 34 6.26 3.16 -22.81
C LEU A 34 4.81 2.68 -22.92
N LEU A 35 3.93 3.18 -22.07
CA LEU A 35 2.54 2.73 -22.01
C LEU A 35 1.62 3.42 -23.03
N ASN A 36 2.12 4.43 -23.75
CA ASN A 36 1.45 5.01 -24.91
C ASN A 36 1.93 4.43 -26.26
N CYS A 37 2.77 3.40 -26.25
CA CYS A 37 3.11 2.68 -27.48
C CYS A 37 2.00 1.69 -27.85
N ASP A 38 1.37 1.86 -29.02
CA ASP A 38 0.42 0.87 -29.59
C ASP A 38 1.15 -0.35 -30.14
N LYS A 39 1.72 -1.14 -29.23
CA LYS A 39 2.41 -2.40 -29.50
C LYS A 39 2.20 -3.36 -28.33
N ASP A 40 2.16 -4.64 -28.65
CA ASP A 40 2.16 -5.70 -27.65
C ASP A 40 3.51 -5.73 -26.93
N PHE A 41 3.50 -5.95 -25.62
CA PHE A 41 4.70 -6.11 -24.81
C PHE A 41 5.51 -7.32 -25.30
N VAL A 42 6.79 -7.07 -25.59
CA VAL A 42 7.77 -8.14 -25.79
C VAL A 42 8.59 -8.38 -24.52
N GLU A 43 9.38 -9.45 -24.48
CA GLU A 43 10.22 -9.77 -23.32
C GLU A 43 11.19 -8.62 -22.96
N ALA A 44 11.73 -7.91 -23.97
CA ALA A 44 12.58 -6.74 -23.75
C ALA A 44 11.84 -5.60 -23.01
N ASP A 45 10.53 -5.43 -23.23
CA ASP A 45 9.74 -4.44 -22.49
C ASP A 45 9.54 -4.86 -21.04
N LYS A 46 9.36 -6.16 -20.79
CA LYS A 46 9.24 -6.72 -19.42
C LYS A 46 10.54 -6.53 -18.64
N GLU A 47 11.68 -6.77 -19.26
CA GLU A 47 13.00 -6.49 -18.66
C GLU A 47 13.20 -5.00 -18.41
N LYS A 48 12.73 -4.13 -19.32
CA LYS A 48 12.84 -2.68 -19.18
C LYS A 48 11.93 -2.11 -18.09
N LEU A 49 10.69 -2.61 -17.97
CA LEU A 49 9.71 -2.13 -16.99
C LEU A 49 9.80 -2.84 -15.64
N SER A 50 10.32 -4.06 -15.59
CA SER A 50 10.48 -4.86 -14.37
C SER A 50 11.87 -5.50 -14.27
N PRO A 51 12.96 -4.71 -14.31
CA PRO A 51 14.33 -5.24 -14.21
C PRO A 51 14.60 -5.89 -12.85
N THR A 52 13.77 -5.59 -11.85
CA THR A 52 13.83 -6.19 -10.50
C THR A 52 13.11 -7.52 -10.39
N GLY A 53 12.52 -8.03 -11.48
CA GLY A 53 11.84 -9.33 -11.51
C GLY A 53 10.54 -9.37 -10.70
N SER A 54 9.84 -8.24 -10.57
CA SER A 54 8.57 -8.17 -9.83
C SER A 54 7.52 -9.07 -10.49
N VAL A 55 7.12 -10.13 -9.80
CA VAL A 55 6.17 -11.14 -10.29
C VAL A 55 4.80 -10.54 -10.53
N SER A 56 4.35 -9.61 -9.67
CA SER A 56 3.06 -8.92 -9.82
C SER A 56 3.02 -8.07 -11.08
N VAL A 57 4.08 -7.30 -11.35
CA VAL A 57 4.20 -6.44 -12.55
C VAL A 57 4.22 -7.29 -13.82
N ILE A 58 5.02 -8.37 -13.85
CA ILE A 58 5.08 -9.27 -15.02
C ILE A 58 3.72 -9.92 -15.30
N LYS A 59 3.01 -10.36 -14.26
CA LYS A 59 1.64 -10.89 -14.39
C LYS A 59 0.68 -9.86 -14.97
N ALA A 60 0.78 -8.61 -14.51
CA ALA A 60 -0.04 -7.53 -15.03
C ALA A 60 0.27 -7.22 -16.49
N MET A 61 1.55 -7.17 -16.89
CA MET A 61 1.96 -6.99 -18.29
C MET A 61 1.44 -8.11 -19.20
N ASN A 62 1.48 -9.36 -18.74
CA ASN A 62 0.92 -10.51 -19.48
C ASN A 62 -0.59 -10.42 -19.67
N PHE A 63 -1.32 -9.81 -18.73
CA PHE A 63 -2.76 -9.58 -18.87
C PHE A 63 -3.05 -8.40 -19.80
N VAL A 64 -2.30 -7.30 -19.66
CA VAL A 64 -2.48 -6.08 -20.46
C VAL A 64 -2.17 -6.32 -21.92
N VAL A 65 -1.12 -7.07 -22.24
CA VAL A 65 -0.60 -7.35 -23.59
C VAL A 65 -0.22 -6.07 -24.34
N ASN A 66 -1.19 -5.24 -24.74
CA ASN A 66 -0.99 -3.96 -25.39
C ASN A 66 -1.52 -2.82 -24.49
N PRO A 67 -0.63 -2.01 -23.88
CA PRO A 67 -1.03 -0.97 -22.92
C PRO A 67 -1.86 0.14 -23.57
N PHE A 68 -1.59 0.53 -24.81
CA PHE A 68 -2.34 1.57 -25.50
C PHE A 68 -3.78 1.14 -25.78
N ARG A 69 -3.99 -0.09 -26.25
CA ARG A 69 -5.32 -0.65 -26.50
C ARG A 69 -6.12 -0.84 -25.22
N VAL A 70 -5.45 -1.18 -24.13
CA VAL A 70 -6.08 -1.20 -22.81
C VAL A 70 -6.48 0.21 -22.36
N CYS A 71 -5.66 1.24 -22.57
CA CYS A 71 -6.07 2.63 -22.32
C CYS A 71 -7.29 3.05 -23.16
N GLU A 72 -7.32 2.69 -24.44
CA GLU A 72 -8.46 2.92 -25.34
C GLU A 72 -9.73 2.24 -24.81
N ARG A 73 -9.62 0.98 -24.36
CA ARG A 73 -10.73 0.23 -23.78
C ARG A 73 -11.22 0.83 -22.46
N ILE A 74 -10.31 1.19 -21.55
CA ILE A 74 -10.62 1.88 -20.29
C ILE A 74 -11.40 3.16 -20.58
N TYR A 75 -10.86 4.01 -21.46
CA TYR A 75 -11.49 5.29 -21.81
C TYR A 75 -12.91 5.09 -22.38
N SER A 76 -13.09 4.14 -23.32
CA SER A 76 -14.38 3.83 -23.91
C SER A 76 -15.42 3.37 -22.87
N ILE A 77 -15.03 2.52 -21.92
CA ILE A 77 -15.93 2.07 -20.84
C ILE A 77 -16.25 3.24 -19.89
N MET A 78 -15.28 4.09 -19.56
CA MET A 78 -15.50 5.26 -18.69
C MET A 78 -16.51 6.25 -19.30
N CYS A 79 -16.45 6.49 -20.61
CA CYS A 79 -17.44 7.33 -21.30
C CYS A 79 -18.86 6.74 -21.17
N ARG A 80 -19.02 5.44 -21.43
CA ARG A 80 -20.30 4.75 -21.29
C ARG A 80 -20.81 4.70 -19.85
N LEU A 81 -19.92 4.54 -18.88
CA LEU A 81 -20.26 4.65 -17.46
C LEU A 81 -20.77 6.05 -17.12
N LEU A 82 -20.08 7.10 -17.56
CA LEU A 82 -20.48 8.48 -17.31
C LEU A 82 -21.85 8.80 -17.91
N ASP A 83 -22.11 8.34 -19.13
CA ASP A 83 -23.42 8.50 -19.78
C ASP A 83 -24.51 7.71 -19.05
N GLY A 84 -24.22 6.47 -18.62
CA GLY A 84 -25.14 5.69 -17.78
C GLY A 84 -25.46 6.35 -16.44
N ILE A 85 -24.48 6.99 -15.78
CA ILE A 85 -24.71 7.76 -14.55
C ILE A 85 -25.63 8.97 -14.82
N ARG A 86 -25.40 9.69 -15.93
CA ARG A 86 -26.26 10.82 -16.33
C ARG A 86 -27.68 10.39 -16.66
N GLU A 87 -27.86 9.23 -17.28
CA GLU A 87 -29.20 8.68 -17.51
C GLU A 87 -29.88 8.31 -16.19
N LEU A 88 -29.16 7.60 -15.30
CA LEU A 88 -29.67 7.20 -13.99
C LEU A 88 -30.13 8.39 -13.14
N CYS A 89 -29.39 9.49 -13.14
CA CYS A 89 -29.73 10.67 -12.34
C CYS A 89 -30.99 11.41 -12.82
N THR A 90 -31.45 11.15 -14.05
CA THR A 90 -32.70 11.73 -14.60
C THR A 90 -33.92 10.86 -14.34
N GLN A 91 -33.75 9.63 -13.83
CA GLN A 91 -34.87 8.73 -13.59
C GLN A 91 -35.74 9.23 -12.43
N PRO A 92 -37.07 9.02 -12.45
CA PRO A 92 -37.97 9.45 -11.38
C PRO A 92 -37.64 8.87 -10.00
N LYS A 93 -36.90 7.75 -9.95
CA LYS A 93 -36.47 7.08 -8.72
C LYS A 93 -35.07 7.48 -8.26
N ALA A 94 -34.38 8.38 -8.97
CA ALA A 94 -33.01 8.77 -8.66
C ALA A 94 -32.88 9.34 -7.23
N ASP A 95 -33.89 10.06 -6.75
CA ASP A 95 -33.92 10.64 -5.40
C ASP A 95 -34.06 9.57 -4.30
N GLU A 96 -34.62 8.40 -4.62
CA GLU A 96 -34.72 7.26 -3.70
C GLU A 96 -33.43 6.43 -3.68
N MET A 97 -32.62 6.52 -4.74
CA MET A 97 -31.35 5.79 -4.87
C MET A 97 -30.26 6.46 -4.03
N LYS A 98 -29.93 5.84 -2.90
CA LYS A 98 -28.86 6.32 -2.02
C LYS A 98 -27.50 5.81 -2.50
N LEU A 99 -26.62 6.75 -2.84
CA LEU A 99 -25.19 6.48 -2.99
C LEU A 99 -24.52 6.41 -1.60
N TYR A 100 -23.37 5.76 -1.54
CA TYR A 100 -22.65 5.56 -0.29
C TYR A 100 -22.28 6.88 0.40
N HIS A 101 -22.39 6.91 1.73
CA HIS A 101 -22.25 8.11 2.57
C HIS A 101 -23.11 9.33 2.17
N GLY A 102 -24.15 9.13 1.34
CA GLY A 102 -24.98 10.24 0.87
C GLY A 102 -24.29 11.14 -0.16
N GLU A 103 -23.31 10.61 -0.91
CA GLU A 103 -22.78 11.27 -2.11
C GLU A 103 -23.94 11.65 -3.04
N SER A 104 -23.95 12.88 -3.58
CA SER A 104 -24.97 13.29 -4.55
C SER A 104 -24.62 12.78 -5.95
N TRP A 105 -25.65 12.58 -6.79
CA TRP A 105 -25.46 12.27 -8.21
C TRP A 105 -24.56 13.29 -8.92
N GLU A 106 -24.69 14.57 -8.57
CA GLU A 106 -23.84 15.64 -9.10
C GLU A 106 -22.36 15.42 -8.78
N LEU A 107 -22.02 15.02 -7.55
CA LEU A 107 -20.64 14.76 -7.15
C LEU A 107 -20.06 13.55 -7.90
N MET A 108 -20.83 12.47 -8.03
CA MET A 108 -20.41 11.29 -8.79
C MET A 108 -20.18 11.63 -10.27
N ILE A 109 -21.08 12.38 -10.90
CA ILE A 109 -20.92 12.86 -12.28
C ILE A 109 -19.66 13.73 -12.40
N ARG A 110 -19.42 14.66 -11.47
CA ARG A 110 -18.22 15.50 -11.47
C ARG A 110 -16.93 14.67 -11.38
N ARG A 111 -16.90 13.66 -10.51
CA ARG A 111 -15.75 12.74 -10.33
C ARG A 111 -15.44 11.99 -11.62
N TRP A 112 -16.42 11.31 -12.20
CA TRP A 112 -16.23 10.55 -13.45
C TRP A 112 -15.94 11.45 -14.66
N ASN A 113 -16.64 12.59 -14.77
CA ASN A 113 -16.41 13.55 -15.86
C ASN A 113 -15.00 14.14 -15.82
N LYS A 114 -14.46 14.41 -14.61
CA LYS A 114 -13.08 14.87 -14.46
C LYS A 114 -12.10 13.81 -14.95
N LEU A 115 -12.26 12.55 -14.54
CA LEU A 115 -11.38 11.46 -14.97
C LEU A 115 -11.43 11.22 -16.49
N VAL A 116 -12.63 11.24 -17.09
CA VAL A 116 -12.78 11.14 -18.56
C VAL A 116 -12.04 12.29 -19.25
N LYS A 117 -12.18 13.53 -18.76
CA LYS A 117 -11.50 14.69 -19.35
C LYS A 117 -9.98 14.64 -19.18
N ASP A 118 -9.50 14.23 -18.01
CA ASP A 118 -8.09 14.27 -17.67
C ASP A 118 -7.33 13.12 -18.37
N PHE A 119 -7.92 11.92 -18.39
CA PHE A 119 -7.35 10.73 -19.04
C PHE A 119 -7.47 10.75 -20.57
N GLY A 120 -8.49 11.43 -21.11
CA GLY A 120 -8.76 11.47 -22.54
C GLY A 120 -7.56 11.89 -23.39
N MET A 121 -7.49 11.31 -24.59
CA MET A 121 -6.33 11.41 -25.48
C MET A 121 -6.01 12.87 -25.84
N LYS A 122 -4.75 13.27 -25.68
CA LYS A 122 -4.20 14.57 -26.06
C LYS A 122 -2.91 14.32 -26.85
N ASN A 123 -2.80 14.88 -28.06
CA ASN A 123 -1.66 14.65 -28.95
C ASN A 123 -1.36 13.15 -29.14
N ASP A 124 -2.40 12.36 -29.40
CA ASP A 124 -2.32 10.90 -29.58
C ASP A 124 -1.77 10.11 -28.37
N GLN A 125 -1.86 10.69 -27.16
CA GLN A 125 -1.42 10.04 -25.91
C GLN A 125 -2.47 10.16 -24.81
N TYR A 126 -2.65 9.09 -24.03
CA TYR A 126 -3.40 9.06 -22.79
C TYR A 126 -2.52 9.51 -21.61
N ASP A 127 -3.10 10.20 -20.63
CA ASP A 127 -2.38 10.60 -19.42
C ASP A 127 -2.30 9.42 -18.44
N ILE A 128 -1.17 8.71 -18.46
CA ILE A 128 -0.95 7.49 -17.66
C ILE A 128 -0.97 7.79 -16.16
N SER A 129 -0.68 9.03 -15.75
CA SER A 129 -0.73 9.44 -14.34
C SER A 129 -2.14 9.37 -13.73
N LYS A 130 -3.19 9.21 -14.55
CA LYS A 130 -4.59 9.07 -14.11
C LYS A 130 -5.01 7.63 -13.86
N ILE A 131 -4.21 6.64 -14.26
CA ILE A 131 -4.54 5.22 -14.05
C ILE A 131 -4.79 4.88 -12.57
N PRO A 132 -3.96 5.32 -11.60
CA PRO A 132 -4.24 5.06 -10.18
C PRO A 132 -5.59 5.65 -9.73
N ASP A 133 -5.88 6.89 -10.12
CA ASP A 133 -7.14 7.56 -9.77
C ASP A 133 -8.36 6.83 -10.37
N ILE A 134 -8.24 6.33 -11.61
CA ILE A 134 -9.31 5.55 -12.28
C ILE A 134 -9.54 4.23 -11.54
N TYR A 135 -8.47 3.53 -11.19
CA TYR A 135 -8.55 2.27 -10.44
C TYR A 135 -9.24 2.45 -9.09
N ASP A 136 -8.83 3.44 -8.30
CA ASP A 136 -9.43 3.72 -7.00
C ASP A 136 -10.91 4.12 -7.13
N CYS A 137 -11.22 4.92 -8.14
CA CYS A 137 -12.57 5.39 -8.43
C CYS A 137 -13.53 4.24 -8.76
N ILE A 138 -13.15 3.34 -9.68
CA ILE A 138 -13.99 2.18 -10.02
C ILE A 138 -14.05 1.16 -8.87
N ARG A 139 -12.95 0.97 -8.15
CA ARG A 139 -12.90 0.07 -6.98
C ARG A 139 -13.88 0.52 -5.90
N TYR A 140 -13.89 1.82 -5.58
CA TYR A 140 -14.85 2.40 -4.64
C TYR A 140 -16.29 2.18 -5.10
N ASP A 141 -16.59 2.47 -6.36
CA ASP A 141 -17.95 2.32 -6.89
C ASP A 141 -18.42 0.86 -6.95
N LEU A 142 -17.53 -0.09 -7.26
CA LEU A 142 -17.83 -1.52 -7.17
C LEU A 142 -18.12 -1.97 -5.74
N GLN A 143 -17.35 -1.48 -4.77
CA GLN A 143 -17.53 -1.87 -3.38
C GLN A 143 -18.81 -1.29 -2.77
N HIS A 144 -19.15 -0.06 -3.14
CA HIS A 144 -20.12 0.74 -2.40
C HIS A 144 -21.38 1.08 -3.20
N ASN A 145 -21.26 1.27 -4.51
CA ASN A 145 -22.32 1.81 -5.36
C ASN A 145 -22.82 0.81 -6.43
N MET A 146 -22.25 -0.39 -6.54
CA MET A 146 -22.59 -1.37 -7.60
C MET A 146 -24.08 -1.70 -7.68
N LYS A 147 -24.76 -1.85 -6.53
CA LYS A 147 -26.21 -2.15 -6.49
C LYS A 147 -27.06 -1.01 -7.08
N THR A 148 -26.57 0.22 -6.95
CA THR A 148 -27.22 1.44 -7.43
C THR A 148 -26.88 1.70 -8.89
N LEU A 149 -25.59 1.60 -9.26
CA LEU A 149 -25.10 1.84 -10.61
C LEU A 149 -25.53 0.77 -11.62
N ARG A 150 -25.52 -0.51 -11.21
CA ARG A 150 -25.87 -1.67 -12.05
C ARG A 150 -25.18 -1.68 -13.44
N PHE A 151 -24.01 -1.06 -13.52
CA PHE A 151 -23.26 -0.93 -14.75
C PHE A 151 -22.57 -2.26 -15.06
N THR A 152 -22.94 -2.89 -16.18
CA THR A 152 -22.53 -4.25 -16.53
C THR A 152 -21.04 -4.38 -16.83
N GLU A 153 -20.41 -3.33 -17.34
CA GLU A 153 -18.98 -3.30 -17.68
C GLU A 153 -18.10 -2.81 -16.51
N ALA A 154 -18.65 -2.62 -15.30
CA ALA A 154 -17.89 -2.12 -14.15
C ALA A 154 -16.75 -3.06 -13.74
N GLU A 155 -17.00 -4.38 -13.75
CA GLU A 155 -15.98 -5.39 -13.44
C GLU A 155 -14.87 -5.43 -14.50
N GLU A 156 -15.22 -5.23 -15.77
CA GLU A 156 -14.26 -5.15 -16.87
C GLU A 156 -13.37 -3.90 -16.75
N LEU A 157 -13.98 -2.73 -16.49
CA LEU A 157 -13.25 -1.49 -16.23
C LEU A 157 -12.28 -1.66 -15.06
N HIS A 158 -12.73 -2.26 -13.97
CA HIS A 158 -11.88 -2.56 -12.82
C HIS A 158 -10.75 -3.52 -13.16
N ALA A 159 -11.00 -4.59 -13.91
CA ALA A 159 -9.95 -5.55 -14.27
C ALA A 159 -8.82 -4.90 -15.08
N TYR A 160 -9.16 -4.10 -16.10
CA TYR A 160 -8.16 -3.38 -16.90
C TYR A 160 -7.48 -2.26 -16.12
N ALA A 161 -8.23 -1.43 -15.40
CA ALA A 161 -7.66 -0.36 -14.59
C ALA A 161 -6.72 -0.91 -13.51
N LYS A 162 -7.09 -2.00 -12.85
CA LYS A 162 -6.24 -2.69 -11.88
C LYS A 162 -4.97 -3.22 -12.52
N ALA A 163 -5.06 -3.90 -13.67
CA ALA A 163 -3.86 -4.45 -14.32
C ALA A 163 -2.90 -3.33 -14.76
N MET A 164 -3.42 -2.20 -15.24
CA MET A 164 -2.58 -1.02 -15.53
C MET A 164 -2.00 -0.41 -14.24
N ALA A 165 -2.78 -0.31 -13.16
CA ALA A 165 -2.32 0.23 -11.87
C ALA A 165 -1.24 -0.65 -11.21
N ASP A 166 -1.35 -1.98 -11.32
CA ASP A 166 -0.36 -2.96 -10.84
C ASP A 166 1.00 -2.81 -11.58
N ILE A 167 1.02 -2.15 -12.75
CA ILE A 167 2.26 -1.74 -13.45
C ILE A 167 2.67 -0.34 -13.03
N VAL A 168 1.75 0.64 -13.12
CA VAL A 168 2.07 2.06 -12.94
C VAL A 168 2.50 2.37 -11.52
N ILE A 169 1.67 2.04 -10.51
CA ILE A 169 1.88 2.44 -9.11
C ILE A 169 3.26 2.02 -8.58
N PRO A 170 3.66 0.74 -8.62
CA PRO A 170 4.97 0.33 -8.07
C PRO A 170 6.15 0.88 -8.87
N GLN A 171 5.95 1.22 -10.14
CA GLN A 171 7.01 1.80 -10.99
C GLN A 171 7.10 3.31 -10.88
N GLU A 172 6.07 4.04 -10.45
CA GLU A 172 6.18 5.48 -10.12
C GLU A 172 7.24 5.75 -9.04
N TYR A 173 7.51 4.77 -8.19
CA TYR A 173 8.54 4.81 -7.14
C TYR A 173 9.91 4.28 -7.60
N GLY A 174 10.16 4.25 -8.91
CA GLY A 174 11.43 3.81 -9.54
C GLY A 174 11.26 2.51 -10.31
N ILE A 175 12.00 2.34 -11.41
CA ILE A 175 11.93 1.11 -12.24
C ILE A 175 13.10 0.18 -11.91
N THR A 176 14.30 0.70 -11.99
CA THR A 176 15.54 0.00 -11.62
C THR A 176 15.74 -0.05 -10.12
N LYS A 177 16.62 -0.96 -9.64
CA LYS A 177 16.98 -1.05 -8.22
C LYS A 177 17.48 0.30 -7.69
N ASP A 178 18.35 0.96 -8.43
CA ASP A 178 18.98 2.22 -8.02
C ASP A 178 17.96 3.36 -7.97
N GLU A 179 17.08 3.47 -8.98
CA GLU A 179 15.98 4.45 -8.95
C GLU A 179 15.05 4.23 -7.77
N LYS A 180 14.69 2.97 -7.48
CA LYS A 180 13.82 2.62 -6.34
C LYS A 180 14.46 3.03 -5.01
N VAL A 181 15.75 2.74 -4.80
CA VAL A 181 16.46 3.14 -3.58
C VAL A 181 16.57 4.67 -3.49
N LEU A 182 16.93 5.34 -4.58
CA LEU A 182 17.12 6.78 -4.60
C LEU A 182 15.83 7.55 -4.27
N ILE A 183 14.73 7.24 -4.96
CA ILE A 183 13.42 7.85 -4.70
C ILE A 183 12.98 7.57 -3.26
N ALA A 184 13.14 6.32 -2.82
CA ALA A 184 12.73 5.93 -1.49
C ALA A 184 13.54 6.63 -0.38
N GLN A 185 14.85 6.82 -0.57
CA GLN A 185 15.68 7.56 0.38
C GLN A 185 15.19 9.01 0.52
N CYS A 186 14.85 9.68 -0.58
CA CYS A 186 14.33 11.04 -0.54
C CYS A 186 12.99 11.15 0.22
N ILE A 187 12.10 10.16 0.08
CA ILE A 187 10.79 10.16 0.75
C ILE A 187 10.93 9.76 2.23
N CYS A 188 11.66 8.69 2.51
CA CYS A 188 11.64 8.06 3.83
C CYS A 188 12.77 8.49 4.77
N ALA A 189 13.78 9.25 4.33
CA ALA A 189 14.89 9.64 5.21
C ALA A 189 14.45 10.31 6.52
N PRO A 190 13.48 11.26 6.56
CA PRO A 190 13.01 11.85 7.82
C PRO A 190 12.35 10.81 8.74
N LEU A 191 11.49 9.96 8.19
CA LEU A 191 10.79 8.91 8.92
C LEU A 191 11.77 7.86 9.47
N LEU A 192 12.73 7.41 8.67
CA LEU A 192 13.75 6.45 9.09
C LEU A 192 14.66 7.01 10.19
N LYS A 193 15.11 8.26 10.06
CA LYS A 193 15.86 8.94 11.13
C LYS A 193 15.04 9.02 12.42
N LYS A 194 13.73 9.26 12.32
CA LYS A 194 12.84 9.30 13.48
C LYS A 194 12.66 7.93 14.12
N ILE A 195 12.43 6.89 13.32
CA ILE A 195 12.33 5.50 13.78
C ILE A 195 13.63 5.09 14.48
N LEU A 196 14.78 5.34 13.86
CA LEU A 196 16.10 5.04 14.45
C LEU A 196 16.29 5.75 15.79
N GLY A 197 16.06 7.07 15.84
CA GLY A 197 16.20 7.82 17.09
C GLY A 197 15.18 7.41 18.15
N ASP A 198 14.00 6.92 17.76
CA ASP A 198 13.02 6.37 18.69
C ASP A 198 13.42 4.99 19.22
N LEU A 199 14.01 4.13 18.40
CA LEU A 199 14.55 2.83 18.83
C LEU A 199 15.75 3.03 19.77
N GLN A 200 16.67 3.93 19.44
CA GLN A 200 17.83 4.24 20.28
C GLN A 200 17.43 4.82 21.63
N ARG A 201 16.49 5.78 21.65
CA ARG A 201 15.98 6.34 22.91
C ARG A 201 15.27 5.31 23.78
N ASN A 202 14.65 4.28 23.20
CA ASN A 202 14.05 3.19 23.99
C ASN A 202 15.07 2.38 24.80
N VAL A 203 16.36 2.47 24.46
CA VAL A 203 17.45 1.88 25.25
C VAL A 203 17.85 2.79 26.43
N GLU A 204 17.60 4.10 26.33
CA GLU A 204 17.91 5.11 27.35
C GLU A 204 16.66 5.37 28.23
N GLU A 205 16.55 4.69 29.39
CA GLU A 205 15.35 4.66 30.25
C GLU A 205 14.75 6.04 30.63
N ASP A 206 15.55 7.11 30.64
CA ASP A 206 15.13 8.46 31.03
C ASP A 206 14.55 9.33 29.89
N SER A 207 14.70 8.90 28.63
CA SER A 207 14.51 9.78 27.45
C SER A 207 13.18 9.58 26.68
N THR A 208 12.43 8.51 26.93
CA THR A 208 11.22 8.17 26.15
C THR A 208 9.90 8.63 26.78
N ARG A 209 9.97 9.46 27.82
CA ARG A 209 8.76 9.98 28.47
C ARG A 209 7.92 10.80 27.50
N LEU A 210 6.61 10.83 27.74
CA LEU A 210 5.71 11.71 27.01
C LEU A 210 6.13 13.16 27.22
N ASP A 211 6.06 13.97 26.15
CA ASP A 211 6.28 15.41 26.26
C ASP A 211 5.29 15.99 27.29
N SER A 212 5.82 16.69 28.29
CA SER A 212 5.05 17.22 29.41
C SER A 212 3.92 18.16 28.99
N ARG A 213 3.96 18.71 27.77
CA ARG A 213 2.91 19.57 27.22
C ARG A 213 1.67 18.79 26.78
N TYR A 214 1.83 17.49 26.51
CA TYR A 214 0.77 16.59 26.03
C TYR A 214 0.44 15.47 27.03
N SER A 215 0.96 15.58 28.25
CA SER A 215 0.78 14.59 29.33
C SER A 215 -0.49 14.82 30.15
N THR A 216 -1.20 15.93 29.93
CA THR A 216 -2.45 16.28 30.62
C THR A 216 -3.56 15.29 30.26
N GLY A 217 -4.18 14.70 31.28
CA GLY A 217 -5.21 13.67 31.10
C GLY A 217 -4.68 12.26 30.84
N VAL A 218 -3.35 12.06 30.80
CA VAL A 218 -2.74 10.72 30.69
C VAL A 218 -2.67 10.06 32.07
N SER A 219 -3.16 8.82 32.21
CA SER A 219 -3.19 8.14 33.52
C SER A 219 -1.80 7.93 34.14
N THR A 220 -0.78 7.74 33.32
CA THR A 220 0.61 7.48 33.76
C THR A 220 1.62 8.22 32.88
N PRO A 221 1.80 9.54 33.05
CA PRO A 221 2.57 10.37 32.12
C PRO A 221 4.09 10.14 32.19
N HIS A 222 4.59 9.61 33.30
CA HIS A 222 6.02 9.35 33.52
C HIS A 222 6.49 7.97 33.01
N ARG A 223 5.59 7.16 32.45
CA ARG A 223 5.94 5.82 31.94
C ARG A 223 6.74 5.90 30.64
N HIS A 224 7.64 4.93 30.49
CA HIS A 224 8.41 4.68 29.28
C HIS A 224 7.48 4.34 28.11
N VAL A 225 7.59 5.06 26.99
CA VAL A 225 6.77 4.83 25.80
C VAL A 225 7.34 3.66 25.00
N LYS A 226 6.76 2.46 25.14
CA LYS A 226 7.21 1.24 24.46
C LYS A 226 6.65 1.04 23.04
N THR A 227 5.65 1.82 22.64
CA THR A 227 4.97 1.66 21.35
C THR A 227 4.79 3.01 20.69
N ARG A 228 5.17 3.09 19.42
CA ARG A 228 4.97 4.28 18.58
C ARG A 228 4.21 3.88 17.32
N LEU A 229 3.20 4.66 16.99
CA LEU A 229 2.39 4.48 15.80
C LEU A 229 2.67 5.62 14.83
N TYR A 230 3.09 5.27 13.62
CA TYR A 230 3.32 6.22 12.54
C TYR A 230 2.21 6.02 11.52
N PHE A 231 1.36 7.01 11.36
CA PHE A 231 0.38 7.05 10.28
C PHE A 231 0.98 7.78 9.11
N THR A 232 1.01 7.13 7.95
CA THR A 232 1.68 7.64 6.75
C THR A 232 0.87 7.33 5.49
N SER A 233 1.27 7.89 4.36
CA SER A 233 0.67 7.65 3.05
C SER A 233 1.21 6.36 2.42
N GLU A 234 0.51 5.89 1.39
CA GLU A 234 0.95 4.73 0.59
C GLU A 234 2.36 4.93 0.01
N SER A 235 2.69 6.15 -0.44
CA SER A 235 3.99 6.51 -0.99
C SER A 235 5.17 6.22 -0.05
N HIS A 236 4.99 6.45 1.25
CA HIS A 236 6.00 6.14 2.25
C HIS A 236 6.13 4.64 2.47
N ILE A 237 5.04 3.87 2.41
CA ILE A 237 5.12 2.42 2.56
C ILE A 237 5.83 1.78 1.36
N HIS A 238 5.52 2.18 0.12
CA HIS A 238 6.25 1.72 -1.07
C HIS A 238 7.75 2.02 -0.95
N SER A 239 8.08 3.24 -0.51
CA SER A 239 9.45 3.68 -0.32
C SER A 239 10.16 2.90 0.81
N LEU A 240 9.52 2.68 1.96
CA LEU A 240 10.08 1.85 3.03
C LEU A 240 10.34 0.42 2.56
N LEU A 241 9.40 -0.19 1.83
CA LEU A 241 9.60 -1.52 1.27
C LEU A 241 10.75 -1.56 0.26
N ALA A 242 10.92 -0.52 -0.56
CA ALA A 242 12.05 -0.42 -1.48
C ALA A 242 13.40 -0.37 -0.72
N ILE A 243 13.49 0.40 0.37
CA ILE A 243 14.70 0.45 1.21
C ILE A 243 14.95 -0.89 1.89
N LEU A 244 13.92 -1.54 2.43
CA LEU A 244 14.06 -2.85 3.07
C LEU A 244 14.53 -3.93 2.09
N ARG A 245 14.06 -3.86 0.83
CA ARG A 245 14.40 -4.83 -0.22
C ARG A 245 15.76 -4.59 -0.86
N TYR A 246 16.11 -3.33 -1.08
CA TYR A 246 17.21 -2.96 -1.99
C TYR A 246 18.29 -2.10 -1.33
N GLY A 247 18.04 -1.57 -0.14
CA GLY A 247 18.94 -0.70 0.61
C GLY A 247 20.12 -1.40 1.28
N GLY A 248 20.32 -2.70 1.04
CA GLY A 248 21.48 -3.45 1.53
C GLY A 248 21.40 -3.89 2.99
N LEU A 249 20.22 -3.80 3.62
CA LEU A 249 19.99 -4.25 4.99
C LEU A 249 20.09 -5.78 5.12
N VAL A 250 19.86 -6.52 4.03
CA VAL A 250 19.58 -7.95 4.06
C VAL A 250 20.37 -8.71 3.01
N ASP A 251 20.98 -9.82 3.42
CA ASP A 251 21.60 -10.81 2.53
C ASP A 251 20.66 -12.01 2.37
N THR A 252 19.86 -12.00 1.30
CA THR A 252 18.88 -13.08 1.02
C THR A 252 19.53 -14.41 0.62
N GLU A 253 20.83 -14.43 0.31
CA GLU A 253 21.55 -15.67 -0.02
C GLU A 253 21.92 -16.45 1.24
N LYS A 254 22.17 -15.74 2.33
CA LYS A 254 22.58 -16.33 3.61
C LYS A 254 21.41 -16.59 4.55
N ASP A 255 20.33 -15.82 4.43
CA ASP A 255 19.16 -15.94 5.30
C ASP A 255 17.90 -16.39 4.54
N GLN A 256 17.51 -17.64 4.77
CA GLN A 256 16.34 -18.26 4.15
C GLN A 256 15.02 -17.61 4.61
N GLN A 257 14.95 -17.08 5.83
CA GLN A 257 13.77 -16.39 6.34
C GLN A 257 13.56 -15.08 5.60
N TRP A 258 14.64 -14.32 5.43
CA TRP A 258 14.63 -13.13 4.60
C TRP A 258 14.30 -13.43 3.14
N ALA A 259 14.85 -14.49 2.56
CA ALA A 259 14.51 -14.90 1.20
C ALA A 259 12.99 -15.13 1.04
N ARG A 260 12.35 -15.83 1.98
CA ARG A 260 10.89 -16.06 1.99
C ARG A 260 10.10 -14.78 2.18
N ALA A 261 10.54 -13.88 3.06
CA ALA A 261 9.91 -12.59 3.26
C ALA A 261 9.96 -11.74 1.98
N MET A 262 11.09 -11.73 1.29
CA MET A 262 11.24 -11.01 0.01
C MET A 262 10.39 -11.64 -1.10
N GLU A 263 10.27 -12.97 -1.14
CA GLU A 263 9.36 -13.67 -2.06
C GLU A 263 7.89 -13.30 -1.81
N TYR A 264 7.49 -13.22 -0.54
CA TYR A 264 6.14 -12.77 -0.18
C TYR A 264 5.89 -11.33 -0.66
N ILE A 265 6.81 -10.41 -0.35
CA ILE A 265 6.69 -9.00 -0.76
C ILE A 265 6.69 -8.89 -2.30
N ASN A 266 7.43 -9.74 -3.02
CA ASN A 266 7.41 -9.84 -4.48
C ASN A 266 6.05 -10.27 -5.07
N CYS A 267 5.27 -11.03 -4.31
CA CYS A 267 3.95 -11.50 -4.73
C CYS A 267 2.83 -10.50 -4.46
N VAL A 268 3.06 -9.54 -3.56
CA VAL A 268 2.07 -8.53 -3.19
C VAL A 268 1.95 -7.52 -4.34
N SER A 269 0.78 -7.50 -4.98
CA SER A 269 0.49 -6.60 -6.10
C SER A 269 0.07 -5.20 -5.67
N GLU A 270 -0.48 -5.06 -4.46
CA GLU A 270 -1.11 -3.83 -3.99
C GLU A 270 -0.98 -3.66 -2.48
N LEU A 271 -0.98 -2.41 -2.03
CA LEU A 271 -1.00 -2.03 -0.63
C LEU A 271 -2.41 -1.54 -0.28
N ASN A 272 -3.15 -2.32 0.48
CA ASN A 272 -4.53 -2.00 0.84
C ASN A 272 -4.64 -1.10 2.07
N TYR A 273 -5.86 -0.67 2.35
CA TYR A 273 -6.18 0.09 3.55
C TYR A 273 -5.65 -0.61 4.80
N MET A 274 -5.03 0.15 5.71
CA MET A 274 -4.33 -0.37 6.90
C MET A 274 -3.17 -1.34 6.60
N THR A 275 -2.49 -1.17 5.45
CA THR A 275 -1.14 -1.75 5.27
C THR A 275 -0.26 -1.32 6.43
N GLN A 276 0.50 -2.26 7.01
CA GLN A 276 1.31 -2.01 8.19
C GLN A 276 2.66 -2.72 8.11
N ILE A 277 3.69 -1.99 8.54
CA ILE A 277 5.02 -2.52 8.85
C ILE A 277 5.20 -2.37 10.36
N VAL A 278 5.45 -3.48 11.05
CA VAL A 278 5.72 -3.48 12.50
C VAL A 278 7.18 -3.79 12.71
N ILE A 279 7.87 -2.92 13.44
CA ILE A 279 9.25 -3.10 13.87
C ILE A 279 9.22 -3.39 15.36
N MET A 280 9.68 -4.58 15.76
CA MET A 280 9.74 -4.97 17.17
C MET A 280 11.20 -5.12 17.58
N LEU A 281 11.60 -4.41 18.62
CA LEU A 281 12.93 -4.52 19.24
C LEU A 281 12.80 -5.31 20.53
N TYR A 282 13.55 -6.38 20.63
CA TYR A 282 13.68 -7.23 21.81
C TYR A 282 15.06 -7.04 22.41
N GLU A 283 15.13 -7.15 23.73
CA GLU A 283 16.37 -7.09 24.50
C GLU A 283 16.47 -8.33 25.37
N ASP A 284 17.62 -9.01 25.30
CA ASP A 284 18.00 -10.07 26.24
C ASP A 284 18.88 -9.47 27.35
N PRO A 285 18.34 -9.24 28.56
CA PRO A 285 19.10 -8.63 29.65
C PRO A 285 20.17 -9.56 30.24
N THR A 286 20.23 -10.82 29.80
CA THR A 286 21.24 -11.78 30.25
C THR A 286 22.56 -11.68 29.46
N LYS A 287 22.54 -10.98 28.33
CA LYS A 287 23.72 -10.74 27.48
C LYS A 287 24.51 -9.54 27.97
N ASP A 288 25.79 -9.50 27.61
CA ASP A 288 26.65 -8.36 27.93
C ASP A 288 26.11 -7.07 27.29
N VAL A 289 26.32 -5.94 27.99
CA VAL A 289 25.80 -4.63 27.57
C VAL A 289 26.31 -4.21 26.17
N GLN A 290 27.52 -4.65 25.80
CA GLN A 290 28.17 -4.37 24.51
C GLN A 290 28.00 -5.51 23.50
N SER A 291 27.27 -6.57 23.82
CA SER A 291 27.04 -7.70 22.92
C SER A 291 26.09 -7.32 21.79
N GLU A 292 26.48 -7.65 20.55
CA GLU A 292 25.58 -7.53 19.39
C GLU A 292 24.38 -8.48 19.50
N GLU A 293 24.51 -9.59 20.22
CA GLU A 293 23.41 -10.54 20.48
C GLU A 293 22.40 -10.07 21.54
N ARG A 294 22.63 -8.92 22.18
CA ARG A 294 21.73 -8.40 23.22
C ARG A 294 20.40 -7.95 22.65
N PHE A 295 20.40 -7.44 21.42
CA PHE A 295 19.21 -6.90 20.78
C PHE A 295 18.82 -7.73 19.57
N HIS A 296 17.52 -7.91 19.40
CA HIS A 296 16.94 -8.64 18.28
C HIS A 296 15.80 -7.81 17.68
N VAL A 297 15.81 -7.63 16.35
CA VAL A 297 14.82 -6.81 15.65
C VAL A 297 14.00 -7.66 14.71
N GLU A 298 12.68 -7.69 14.92
CA GLU A 298 11.74 -8.32 14.01
C GLU A 298 11.01 -7.31 13.15
N LEU A 299 10.77 -7.68 11.89
CA LEU A 299 10.00 -6.90 10.94
C LEU A 299 8.81 -7.73 10.44
N HIS A 300 7.62 -7.18 10.60
CA HIS A 300 6.38 -7.81 10.17
C HIS A 300 5.71 -6.93 9.13
N PHE A 301 5.23 -7.53 8.05
CA PHE A 301 4.53 -6.82 7.00
C PHE A 301 3.14 -7.42 6.77
N SER A 302 2.14 -6.56 6.63
CA SER A 302 0.80 -6.93 6.20
C SER A 302 0.36 -6.00 5.07
N PRO A 303 -0.14 -6.53 3.93
CA PRO A 303 -0.57 -5.75 2.79
C PRO A 303 -1.93 -5.06 3.01
N GLY A 304 -2.46 -5.07 4.23
CA GLY A 304 -3.70 -4.40 4.59
C GLY A 304 -4.96 -5.26 4.44
N ALA A 305 -6.12 -4.60 4.55
CA ALA A 305 -7.43 -5.24 4.52
C ALA A 305 -7.90 -5.47 3.08
N TYR A 306 -8.08 -6.74 2.71
CA TYR A 306 -8.66 -7.12 1.42
C TYR A 306 -10.13 -6.70 1.34
N THR A 307 -10.53 -6.19 0.16
CA THR A 307 -11.92 -5.81 -0.12
C THR A 307 -12.68 -6.96 -0.81
N CYS A 308 -14.01 -6.91 -0.77
CA CYS A 308 -14.88 -7.98 -1.30
C CYS A 308 -14.52 -8.34 -2.76
N GLY A 309 -14.41 -9.64 -3.07
CA GLY A 309 -14.09 -10.16 -4.40
C GLY A 309 -12.61 -10.52 -4.63
N GLN A 310 -11.69 -9.99 -3.82
CA GLN A 310 -10.32 -10.49 -3.78
C GLN A 310 -10.31 -11.83 -3.06
N LYS A 311 -10.35 -12.94 -3.81
CA LYS A 311 -10.01 -14.25 -3.25
C LYS A 311 -8.62 -14.11 -2.62
N LYS A 312 -8.47 -14.54 -1.37
CA LYS A 312 -7.16 -14.85 -0.78
C LYS A 312 -6.45 -15.83 -1.71
N LYS A 313 -5.70 -15.30 -2.66
CA LYS A 313 -4.55 -16.00 -3.21
C LYS A 313 -3.45 -15.69 -2.22
N ASP A 314 -3.58 -16.28 -1.03
CA ASP A 314 -2.45 -16.34 -0.11
C ASP A 314 -1.31 -16.93 -0.96
N PRO A 315 -0.17 -16.24 -1.13
CA PRO A 315 1.00 -16.93 -1.65
C PRO A 315 1.17 -18.16 -0.76
N ASN A 316 1.37 -19.33 -1.35
CA ASN A 316 1.45 -20.62 -0.66
C ASN A 316 2.60 -20.71 0.37
N SER A 317 3.25 -19.60 0.73
CA SER A 317 4.22 -19.51 1.81
C SER A 317 3.48 -19.31 3.14
N LEU A 318 3.29 -20.43 3.84
CA LEU A 318 2.99 -20.42 5.28
C LEU A 318 4.05 -19.56 6.01
N GLY A 319 3.65 -18.39 6.49
CA GLY A 319 4.39 -17.69 7.53
C GLY A 319 4.58 -18.64 8.71
N TYR A 320 5.81 -18.73 9.24
CA TYR A 320 6.13 -19.58 10.37
C TYR A 320 5.26 -19.17 11.57
N ARG A 321 4.68 -20.14 12.29
CA ARG A 321 4.02 -19.92 13.59
C ARG A 321 4.88 -20.62 14.62
N SER A 322 5.49 -19.88 15.55
CA SER A 322 6.17 -20.49 16.69
C SER A 322 5.17 -21.39 17.44
N GLN A 323 5.46 -22.69 17.53
CA GLN A 323 4.64 -23.64 18.28
C GLN A 323 4.78 -23.39 19.79
N ILE A 324 4.15 -22.35 20.31
CA ILE A 324 3.81 -22.31 21.72
C ILE A 324 2.54 -23.17 21.86
N LYS A 325 2.70 -24.37 22.43
CA LYS A 325 1.59 -25.29 22.70
C LYS A 325 0.60 -24.65 23.68
N GLU A 326 -0.43 -23.98 23.17
CA GLU A 326 -1.58 -23.60 23.99
C GLU A 326 -2.34 -24.88 24.39
N LYS A 327 -2.37 -25.15 25.69
CA LYS A 327 -3.21 -26.21 26.27
C LYS A 327 -4.67 -25.84 26.03
N LYS A 328 -5.41 -26.72 25.33
CA LYS A 328 -6.86 -26.65 25.20
C LYS A 328 -7.52 -26.65 26.58
N VAL A 329 -8.30 -25.62 26.88
CA VAL A 329 -9.27 -25.61 27.99
C VAL A 329 -10.67 -25.81 27.38
N PRO A 330 -11.58 -26.60 28.00
CA PRO A 330 -12.85 -26.97 27.37
C PRO A 330 -13.86 -25.82 27.33
N GLU A 331 -14.70 -25.83 26.29
CA GLU A 331 -15.76 -24.87 26.03
C GLU A 331 -16.89 -24.92 27.08
N SER A 332 -17.27 -23.76 27.61
CA SER A 332 -18.62 -23.53 28.13
C SER A 332 -19.03 -22.05 28.06
N PHE A 333 -20.07 -21.79 27.25
CA PHE A 333 -21.05 -20.69 27.26
C PHE A 333 -20.66 -19.22 27.02
N SER A 334 -20.97 -18.79 25.78
CA SER A 334 -21.69 -17.58 25.33
C SER A 334 -21.37 -16.19 25.87
N LEU A 335 -20.90 -15.33 24.96
CA LEU A 335 -21.54 -14.06 24.53
C LEU A 335 -20.82 -13.63 23.25
N THR A 336 -21.50 -13.65 22.11
CA THR A 336 -20.94 -13.26 20.80
C THR A 336 -21.10 -11.76 20.56
N PRO A 337 -20.03 -10.95 20.64
CA PRO A 337 -19.84 -9.87 19.69
C PRO A 337 -19.30 -10.48 18.40
N VAL A 338 -19.83 -10.06 17.26
CA VAL A 338 -19.30 -10.40 15.94
C VAL A 338 -17.89 -9.80 15.84
N CYS A 339 -16.90 -10.57 16.26
CA CYS A 339 -15.50 -10.27 16.05
C CYS A 339 -15.20 -10.74 14.62
N VAL A 340 -15.15 -9.79 13.69
CA VAL A 340 -14.60 -10.03 12.36
C VAL A 340 -13.10 -10.23 12.55
N CYS A 341 -12.71 -11.46 12.87
CA CYS A 341 -11.33 -11.88 12.91
C CYS A 341 -10.78 -11.81 11.48
N CYS A 342 -10.20 -10.66 11.12
CA CYS A 342 -9.33 -10.51 9.96
C CYS A 342 -8.10 -11.40 10.17
N ASN A 343 -8.22 -12.67 9.79
CA ASN A 343 -7.12 -13.62 9.72
C ASN A 343 -6.20 -13.21 8.56
N SER A 344 -5.31 -12.24 8.76
CA SER A 344 -4.19 -11.96 7.84
C SER A 344 -2.99 -12.84 8.23
N PRO A 345 -2.24 -13.40 7.26
CA PRO A 345 -1.01 -14.12 7.58
C PRO A 345 0.02 -13.13 8.14
N ILE A 346 0.32 -13.30 9.43
CA ILE A 346 1.39 -12.60 10.13
C ILE A 346 2.71 -13.26 9.67
N ILE A 347 3.61 -12.48 9.08
CA ILE A 347 5.00 -12.92 8.86
C ILE A 347 5.67 -12.91 10.23
N ASN A 348 5.71 -14.04 10.93
CA ASN A 348 6.48 -14.10 12.18
C ASN A 348 7.96 -14.29 11.88
N ASN A 349 8.73 -13.54 12.66
CA ASN A 349 10.15 -13.62 12.89
C ASN A 349 10.97 -13.13 11.69
N ILE A 350 11.88 -12.21 11.97
CA ILE A 350 13.06 -11.90 11.19
C ILE A 350 14.14 -11.75 12.25
N THR A 351 15.13 -12.64 12.27
CA THR A 351 16.31 -12.56 13.13
C THR A 351 17.44 -11.91 12.35
N THR A 352 18.07 -10.88 12.94
CA THR A 352 19.43 -10.46 12.58
C THR A 352 20.31 -10.66 13.78
#